data_AF-A0A950ZQ67-F1
#
_entry.id   AF-A0A950ZQ67-F1
#
_cell.length_a   1.000
_cell.length_b   1.000
_cell.length_c   1.000
_cell.angle_alpha   90.00
_cell.angle_beta   90.00
_cell.angle_gamma   90.00
#
_symmetry.space_group_name_H-M   'P 1'
#
loop_
_entity.id
_entity.type
_entity.pdbx_description
1 polymer ?
#
loop_
_entity_poly.entity_id
_entity_poly.type
_entity_poly.pdbx_seq_one_letter_code
_entity_poly.pdbx_strand_id
1 'polypeptide(L)'
;VRYKVGTMIELPRAALTAGQIAESAEFFSFGTNDLTQTTFGVSRDDAEGKFLLRYVEDKVLPRNPFETLDRDGVGRLMRIAVEEGRRTRPDLSVGICGEHGGDPESIALCEELNLDYVSCSPYRVPAARLAAAHARLARVERDR
;
A
#
# COMPACT_ATOMS: atom_id res chain seq x y z
N VAL A 1 30.39 5.22 -5.40
CA VAL A 1 29.22 5.11 -4.50
C VAL A 1 28.25 4.12 -5.13
N ARG A 2 27.74 3.13 -4.40
CA ARG A 2 26.65 2.26 -4.89
C ARG A 2 25.31 2.93 -4.56
N TYR A 3 24.42 3.03 -5.54
CA TYR A 3 23.08 3.59 -5.40
C TYR A 3 22.09 2.69 -6.13
N LYS A 4 20.80 2.79 -5.80
CA LYS A 4 19.71 2.09 -6.47
C LYS A 4 18.77 3.10 -7.10
N VAL A 5 18.20 2.75 -8.25
CA VAL A 5 17.11 3.52 -8.87
C VAL A 5 15.86 2.67 -8.88
N GLY A 6 14.76 3.24 -8.40
CA GLY A 6 13.47 2.58 -8.34
C GLY A 6 12.37 3.57 -8.68
N THR A 7 11.13 3.16 -8.47
CA THR A 7 9.99 3.99 -8.84
C THR A 7 8.84 3.89 -7.86
N MET A 8 7.99 4.91 -7.89
CA MET A 8 6.73 4.88 -7.18
C MET A 8 5.69 4.09 -7.98
N ILE A 9 4.96 3.20 -7.31
CA ILE A 9 3.78 2.54 -7.88
C ILE A 9 2.54 3.22 -7.31
N GLU A 10 2.10 4.25 -8.01
CA GLU A 10 1.01 5.14 -7.58
C GLU A 10 -0.09 5.32 -8.64
N LEU A 11 0.07 4.66 -9.79
CA LEU A 11 -0.92 4.63 -10.87
C LEU A 11 -1.40 3.19 -11.10
N PRO A 12 -2.72 2.96 -11.31
CA PRO A 12 -3.25 1.63 -11.58
C PRO A 12 -2.57 0.97 -12.77
N ARG A 13 -2.26 1.74 -13.82
CA ARG A 13 -1.51 1.21 -14.98
C ARG A 13 -0.12 0.72 -14.58
N ALA A 14 0.58 1.42 -13.70
CA ALA A 14 1.90 0.99 -13.24
C ALA A 14 1.83 -0.34 -12.48
N ALA A 15 0.78 -0.52 -11.66
CA ALA A 15 0.53 -1.79 -10.98
C ALA A 15 0.19 -2.93 -11.96
N LEU A 16 -0.65 -2.66 -12.96
CA LEU A 16 -1.07 -3.65 -13.97
C LEU A 16 0.03 -4.03 -14.96
N THR A 17 1.10 -3.24 -15.08
CA THR A 17 2.25 -3.53 -15.95
C THR A 17 3.55 -3.63 -15.15
N ALA A 18 3.46 -3.97 -13.86
CA ALA A 18 4.59 -3.91 -12.93
C ALA A 18 5.74 -4.84 -13.34
N GLY A 19 5.43 -5.96 -14.00
CA GLY A 19 6.44 -6.85 -14.55
C GLY A 19 7.38 -6.16 -15.53
N GLN A 20 6.87 -5.28 -16.41
CA GLN A 20 7.71 -4.52 -17.35
C GLN A 20 8.53 -3.44 -16.64
N ILE A 21 7.93 -2.79 -15.64
CA ILE A 21 8.60 -1.73 -14.87
C ILE A 21 9.79 -2.31 -14.07
N ALA A 22 9.63 -3.51 -13.52
CA ALA A 22 10.67 -4.19 -12.73
C ALA A 22 11.93 -4.59 -13.53
N GLU A 23 11.88 -4.59 -14.88
CA GLU A 23 13.07 -4.75 -15.72
C GLU A 23 14.10 -3.64 -15.43
N SER A 24 13.62 -2.42 -15.21
CA SER A 24 14.45 -1.24 -14.97
C SER A 24 14.53 -0.84 -13.49
N ALA A 25 13.44 -0.96 -12.74
CA ALA A 25 13.39 -0.51 -11.35
C ALA A 25 13.97 -1.56 -10.38
N GLU A 26 14.85 -1.12 -9.48
CA GLU A 26 15.49 -1.96 -8.45
C GLU A 26 14.69 -2.01 -7.14
N PHE A 27 13.72 -1.12 -6.98
CA PHE A 27 12.74 -1.13 -5.90
C PHE A 27 11.42 -0.48 -6.32
N PHE A 28 10.34 -0.89 -5.66
CA PHE A 28 9.04 -0.24 -5.72
C PHE A 28 8.69 0.40 -4.39
N SER A 29 8.11 1.60 -4.44
CA SER A 29 7.46 2.23 -3.30
C SER A 29 6.02 2.52 -3.66
N PHE A 30 5.04 1.94 -2.97
CA PHE A 30 3.65 2.27 -3.23
C PHE A 30 3.30 3.65 -2.70
N GLY A 31 2.93 4.55 -3.63
CA GLY A 31 2.32 5.85 -3.32
C GLY A 31 0.82 5.67 -3.18
N THR A 32 0.40 5.13 -2.03
CA THR A 32 -0.98 4.64 -1.88
C THR A 32 -2.02 5.74 -1.83
N ASN A 33 -1.65 6.98 -1.48
CA ASN A 33 -2.58 8.10 -1.55
C ASN A 33 -3.06 8.32 -3.00
N ASP A 34 -2.13 8.48 -3.94
CA ASP A 34 -2.44 8.69 -5.35
C ASP A 34 -3.00 7.42 -6.03
N LEU A 35 -2.52 6.25 -5.61
CA LEU A 35 -3.10 4.98 -6.07
C LEU A 35 -4.57 4.87 -5.65
N THR A 36 -4.92 5.25 -4.42
CA THR A 36 -6.31 5.30 -3.96
C THR A 36 -7.12 6.31 -4.77
N GLN A 37 -6.62 7.54 -4.98
CA GLN A 37 -7.33 8.57 -5.75
C GLN A 37 -7.71 8.07 -7.14
N THR A 38 -6.76 7.47 -7.84
CA THR A 38 -6.94 7.01 -9.22
C THR A 38 -7.70 5.69 -9.31
N THR A 39 -7.68 4.85 -8.28
CA THR A 39 -8.46 3.61 -8.22
C THR A 39 -9.93 3.88 -7.91
N PHE A 40 -10.21 4.76 -6.96
CA PHE A 40 -11.59 5.17 -6.62
C PHE A 40 -12.15 6.20 -7.61
N GLY A 41 -11.29 6.87 -8.38
CA GLY A 41 -11.70 7.95 -9.29
C GLY A 41 -12.13 9.21 -8.55
N VAL A 42 -11.50 9.50 -7.40
CA VAL A 42 -11.85 10.63 -6.54
C VAL A 42 -10.61 11.45 -6.17
N SER A 43 -10.75 12.77 -6.22
CA SER A 43 -9.79 13.72 -5.65
C SER A 43 -9.94 13.72 -4.13
N ARG A 44 -8.85 13.53 -3.38
CA ARG A 44 -8.86 13.53 -1.91
C ARG A 44 -9.38 14.84 -1.35
N ASP A 45 -8.83 15.95 -1.85
CA ASP A 45 -9.16 17.31 -1.42
C ASP A 45 -10.64 17.64 -1.63
N ASP A 46 -11.23 17.13 -2.72
CA ASP A 46 -12.66 17.30 -3.00
C ASP A 46 -13.54 16.34 -2.20
N ALA A 47 -13.06 15.12 -1.93
CA ALA A 47 -13.85 14.07 -1.28
C ALA A 47 -14.01 14.32 0.22
N GLU A 48 -12.91 14.62 0.93
CA GLU A 48 -12.89 14.74 2.40
C GLU A 48 -13.83 15.84 2.91
N GLY A 49 -13.89 16.98 2.22
CA GLY A 49 -14.73 18.11 2.61
C GLY A 49 -16.18 18.07 2.11
N LYS A 50 -16.57 17.06 1.30
CA LYS A 50 -17.88 17.04 0.63
C LYS A 50 -18.68 15.79 0.93
N PHE A 51 -18.31 14.64 0.38
CA PHE A 51 -19.17 13.45 0.37
C PHE A 51 -18.58 12.24 1.09
N LEU A 52 -17.27 12.22 1.35
CA LEU A 52 -16.61 11.01 1.85
C LEU A 52 -17.07 10.64 3.27
N LEU A 53 -17.20 11.62 4.15
CA LEU A 53 -17.75 11.41 5.49
C LEU A 53 -19.16 10.81 5.41
N ARG A 54 -20.01 11.35 4.53
CA ARG A 54 -21.37 10.87 4.33
C ARG A 54 -21.40 9.42 3.83
N TYR A 55 -20.49 9.05 2.93
CA TYR A 55 -20.38 7.67 2.44
C TYR A 55 -20.01 6.68 3.54
N VAL A 56 -19.19 7.10 4.52
CA VAL A 56 -18.87 6.27 5.68
C VAL A 56 -20.06 6.19 6.65
N GLU A 57 -20.72 7.30 6.95
CA GLU A 57 -21.91 7.34 7.81
C GLU A 57 -23.07 6.49 7.25
N ASP A 58 -23.30 6.58 5.94
CA ASP A 58 -24.34 5.82 5.22
C ASP A 58 -23.90 4.38 4.91
N LYS A 59 -22.69 3.98 5.32
CA LYS A 59 -22.11 2.64 5.09
C LYS A 59 -22.00 2.24 3.62
N VAL A 60 -21.92 3.23 2.72
CA VAL A 60 -21.53 3.02 1.32
C VAL A 60 -20.08 2.56 1.26
N LEU A 61 -19.23 3.16 2.10
CA LEU A 61 -17.87 2.70 2.35
C LEU A 61 -17.73 2.27 3.82
N PRO A 62 -16.99 1.19 4.11
CA PRO A 62 -16.80 0.76 5.48
C PRO A 62 -15.93 1.74 6.27
N ARG A 63 -14.99 2.44 5.60
CA ARG A 63 -14.03 3.39 6.17
C ARG A 63 -13.59 4.39 5.12
N ASN A 64 -12.92 5.45 5.57
CA ASN A 64 -12.21 6.37 4.70
C ASN A 64 -11.03 5.64 4.01
N PRO A 65 -11.02 5.47 2.67
CA PRO A 65 -9.98 4.75 1.95
C PRO A 65 -8.64 5.48 1.89
N PHE A 66 -8.56 6.74 2.33
CA PHE A 66 -7.32 7.51 2.48
C PHE A 66 -6.69 7.37 3.87
N GLU A 67 -7.40 6.75 4.83
CA GLU A 67 -6.89 6.46 6.17
C GLU A 67 -6.51 4.98 6.32
N THR A 68 -7.38 4.08 5.84
CA THR A 68 -7.18 2.62 5.86
C THR A 68 -7.25 2.10 4.42
N LEU A 69 -6.25 1.31 4.00
CA LEU A 69 -6.20 0.75 2.66
C LEU A 69 -7.44 -0.09 2.34
N ASP A 70 -8.03 0.22 1.20
CA ASP A 70 -9.01 -0.65 0.55
C ASP A 70 -8.35 -1.97 0.11
N ARG A 71 -8.74 -3.07 0.74
CA ARG A 71 -8.19 -4.41 0.46
C ARG A 71 -8.57 -4.96 -0.90
N ASP A 72 -9.78 -4.65 -1.37
CA ASP A 72 -10.39 -5.35 -2.51
C ASP A 72 -10.09 -4.68 -3.86
N GLY A 73 -9.96 -3.35 -3.87
CA GLY A 73 -9.53 -2.58 -5.05
C GLY A 73 -8.05 -2.26 -5.02
N VAL A 74 -7.63 -1.32 -4.16
CA VAL A 74 -6.24 -0.83 -4.09
C VAL A 74 -5.28 -1.97 -3.69
N GLY A 75 -5.64 -2.77 -2.69
CA GLY A 75 -4.88 -3.93 -2.26
C GLY A 75 -4.71 -4.99 -3.34
N ARG A 76 -5.70 -5.13 -4.24
CA ARG A 76 -5.60 -6.02 -5.41
C ARG A 76 -4.59 -5.50 -6.43
N LEU A 77 -4.54 -4.19 -6.68
CA LEU A 77 -3.50 -3.59 -7.52
C LEU A 77 -2.11 -3.77 -6.91
N MET A 78 -1.97 -3.56 -5.60
CA MET A 78 -0.72 -3.81 -4.89
C MET A 78 -0.26 -5.27 -5.04
N ARG A 79 -1.18 -6.23 -4.89
CA ARG A 79 -0.90 -7.66 -5.06
C ARG A 79 -0.35 -7.97 -6.46
N ILE A 80 -1.04 -7.51 -7.51
CA ILE A 80 -0.59 -7.70 -8.91
C ILE A 80 0.82 -7.13 -9.08
N ALA A 81 1.05 -5.91 -8.57
CA ALA A 81 2.34 -5.25 -8.73
C ALA A 81 3.49 -5.97 -8.03
N VAL A 82 3.26 -6.49 -6.82
CA VAL A 82 4.25 -7.30 -6.09
C VAL A 82 4.55 -8.59 -6.81
N GLU A 83 3.51 -9.33 -7.21
CA GLU A 83 3.63 -10.64 -7.85
C GLU A 83 4.35 -10.52 -9.20
N GLU A 84 3.91 -9.60 -10.07
CA GLU A 84 4.54 -9.42 -11.38
C GLU A 84 5.94 -8.81 -11.26
N GLY A 85 6.12 -7.83 -10.38
CA GLY A 85 7.43 -7.20 -10.18
C GLY A 85 8.48 -8.20 -9.71
N ARG A 86 8.15 -9.02 -8.70
CA ARG A 86 9.05 -10.06 -8.20
C ARG A 86 9.23 -11.24 -9.14
N ARG A 87 8.25 -11.52 -10.00
CA ARG A 87 8.42 -12.50 -11.09
C ARG A 87 9.49 -12.05 -12.10
N THR A 88 9.54 -10.76 -12.42
CA THR A 88 10.58 -10.21 -13.31
C THR A 88 11.92 -10.03 -12.57
N ARG A 89 11.90 -9.54 -11.33
CA ARG A 89 13.09 -9.28 -10.51
C ARG A 89 12.92 -9.92 -9.13
N PRO A 90 13.43 -11.14 -8.90
CA PRO A 90 13.22 -11.87 -7.64
C PRO A 90 13.74 -11.16 -6.38
N ASP A 91 14.75 -10.30 -6.50
CA ASP A 91 15.33 -9.51 -5.42
C ASP A 91 14.76 -8.08 -5.33
N LEU A 92 13.63 -7.82 -6.00
CA LEU A 92 12.96 -6.52 -5.98
C LEU A 92 12.50 -6.18 -4.56
N SER A 93 13.04 -5.09 -4.02
CA SER A 93 12.59 -4.52 -2.76
C SER A 93 11.28 -3.76 -2.99
N VAL A 94 10.27 -4.02 -2.17
CA VAL A 94 8.95 -3.40 -2.27
C VAL A 94 8.58 -2.84 -0.91
N GLY A 95 8.24 -1.55 -0.86
CA GLY A 95 7.66 -0.93 0.32
C GLY A 95 6.47 -0.05 0.00
N ILE A 96 5.97 0.61 1.05
CA ILE A 96 4.87 1.57 0.98
C ILE A 96 5.28 2.86 1.70
N CYS A 97 4.84 4.00 1.18
CA CYS A 97 4.96 5.29 1.83
C CYS A 97 3.58 5.94 2.01
N GLY A 98 3.51 6.90 2.93
CA GLY A 98 2.31 7.72 3.15
C GLY A 98 1.59 7.38 4.45
N GLU A 99 0.35 7.85 4.56
CA GLU A 99 -0.44 7.78 5.80
C GLU A 99 -0.78 6.34 6.18
N HIS A 100 -1.11 5.52 5.19
CA HIS A 100 -1.39 4.08 5.32
C HIS A 100 -0.22 3.30 5.93
N GLY A 101 1.02 3.75 5.75
CA GLY A 101 2.20 3.12 6.36
C GLY A 101 2.24 3.19 7.89
N GLY A 102 1.34 3.97 8.51
CA GLY A 102 1.17 4.06 9.96
C GLY A 102 -0.18 3.53 10.46
N ASP A 103 -1.03 3.00 9.59
CA ASP A 103 -2.33 2.42 9.96
C ASP A 103 -2.20 0.90 10.21
N PRO A 104 -2.60 0.37 11.38
CA PRO A 104 -2.40 -1.04 11.70
C PRO A 104 -3.02 -2.04 10.72
N GLU A 105 -4.21 -1.75 10.18
CA GLU A 105 -4.89 -2.64 9.24
C GLU A 105 -4.24 -2.63 7.86
N SER A 106 -3.81 -1.44 7.41
CA SER A 106 -3.01 -1.28 6.21
C SER A 106 -1.66 -2.00 6.31
N ILE A 107 -0.99 -1.91 7.47
CA ILE A 107 0.25 -2.65 7.74
C ILE A 107 0.02 -4.16 7.71
N ALA A 108 -1.10 -4.65 8.24
CA ALA A 108 -1.45 -6.06 8.17
C ALA A 108 -1.62 -6.54 6.71
N LEU A 109 -2.24 -5.74 5.84
CA LEU A 109 -2.30 -6.02 4.41
C LEU A 109 -0.90 -6.03 3.77
N CYS A 110 -0.02 -5.09 4.15
CA CYS A 110 1.35 -5.04 3.65
C CYS A 110 2.14 -6.32 4.01
N GLU A 111 1.96 -6.83 5.24
CA GLU A 111 2.53 -8.11 5.68
C GLU A 111 1.97 -9.29 4.88
N GLU A 112 0.66 -9.33 4.64
CA GLU A 112 0.02 -10.37 3.82
C GLU A 112 0.55 -10.38 2.38
N LEU A 113 0.81 -9.20 1.81
CA LEU A 113 1.41 -9.03 0.48
C LEU A 113 2.94 -9.20 0.48
N ASN A 114 3.55 -9.49 1.62
CA ASN A 114 4.99 -9.64 1.80
C ASN A 114 5.80 -8.40 1.37
N LEU A 115 5.35 -7.18 1.69
CA LEU A 115 6.20 -6.00 1.53
C LEU A 115 7.41 -6.07 2.47
N ASP A 116 8.52 -5.49 2.04
CA ASP A 116 9.79 -5.50 2.78
C ASP A 116 9.83 -4.42 3.88
N TYR A 117 9.11 -3.31 3.69
CA TYR A 117 9.03 -2.24 4.67
C TYR A 117 7.77 -1.39 4.54
N VAL A 118 7.44 -0.69 5.64
CA VAL A 118 6.47 0.41 5.67
C VAL A 118 7.21 1.70 6.06
N SER A 119 6.82 2.82 5.44
CA SER A 119 7.36 4.15 5.75
C SER A 119 6.21 5.07 6.16
N CYS A 120 6.37 5.72 7.32
CA CYS A 120 5.36 6.60 7.91
C CYS A 120 6.01 7.82 8.56
N SER A 121 5.17 8.78 8.99
CA SER A 121 5.62 9.98 9.68
C SER A 121 6.38 9.64 10.98
N PRO A 122 7.37 10.45 11.42
CA PRO A 122 8.26 10.10 12.52
C PRO A 122 7.55 9.69 13.82
N TYR A 123 6.46 10.37 14.17
CA TYR A 123 5.68 10.09 15.38
C TYR A 123 4.85 8.81 15.29
N ARG A 124 4.54 8.30 14.09
CA ARG A 124 3.84 7.02 13.88
C ARG A 124 4.79 5.82 13.89
N VAL A 125 6.11 6.02 13.79
CA VAL A 125 7.09 4.92 13.75
C VAL A 125 6.95 3.92 14.91
N PRO A 126 6.79 4.32 16.18
CA PRO A 126 6.62 3.36 17.28
C PRO A 126 5.35 2.51 17.12
N ALA A 127 4.23 3.13 16.72
CA ALA A 127 2.97 2.43 16.50
C ALA A 127 3.04 1.48 15.30
N ALA A 128 3.67 1.92 14.21
CA ALA A 128 3.87 1.10 13.01
C ALA A 128 4.71 -0.15 13.31
N ARG A 129 5.78 -0.03 14.12
CA ARG A 129 6.59 -1.17 14.56
C ARG A 129 5.78 -2.19 15.37
N LEU A 130 4.94 -1.71 16.29
CA LEU A 130 4.06 -2.58 17.08
C LEU A 130 3.03 -3.28 16.19
N ALA A 131 2.40 -2.54 15.28
CA ALA A 131 1.43 -3.08 14.33
C ALA A 131 2.06 -4.15 13.41
N ALA A 132 3.26 -3.91 12.89
CA ALA A 132 4.00 -4.87 12.07
C ALA A 132 4.31 -6.16 12.85
N ALA A 133 4.72 -6.05 14.13
CA ALA A 133 4.95 -7.20 14.98
C ALA A 133 3.66 -8.02 15.21
N HIS A 134 2.54 -7.35 15.51
CA HIS A 134 1.24 -8.01 15.66
C HIS A 134 0.76 -8.68 14.37
N ALA A 135 0.92 -8.01 13.23
CA ALA A 135 0.56 -8.56 11.92
C ALA A 135 1.35 -9.84 11.63
N ARG A 136 2.67 -9.83 11.90
CA ARG A 136 3.53 -11.00 11.71
C ARG A 136 3.12 -12.15 12.64
N LEU A 137 2.87 -11.88 13.92
CA LEU A 137 2.42 -12.90 14.88
C LEU A 137 1.09 -13.54 14.45
N ALA A 138 0.10 -12.72 14.11
CA ALA A 138 -1.21 -13.20 13.66
C ALA A 138 -1.09 -14.07 12.40
N ARG A 139 -0.17 -13.76 11.49
CA ARG A 139 0.10 -14.60 10.32
C ARG A 139 0.73 -15.95 10.70
N VAL A 140 1.75 -15.95 11.55
CA VAL A 140 2.38 -17.19 12.04
C VAL A 140 1.37 -18.10 12.73
N GLU A 141 0.45 -17.52 13.51
CA GLU A 141 -0.60 -18.29 14.18
C GLU A 141 -1.62 -18.89 13.21
N ARG A 142 -1.94 -18.20 12.10
CA ARG A 142 -2.82 -18.74 11.04
C ARG A 142 -2.17 -19.83 10.20
N ASP A 143 -0.86 -19.75 10.00
CA ASP A 143 -0.09 -20.69 9.17
C ASP A 143 0.30 -21.98 9.94
N ARG A 144 0.02 -22.03 11.26
CA ARG A 144 0.22 -23.19 12.13
C ARG A 144 -0.98 -24.13 12.12
#